data_AF-A0A7C2R8I3-F1
#
_entry.id   AF-A0A7C2R8I3-F1
#
_cell.length_a   1.000
_cell.length_b   1.000
_cell.length_c   1.000
_cell.angle_alpha   90.00
_cell.angle_beta   90.00
_cell.angle_gamma   90.00
#
_symmetry.space_group_name_H-M   'P 1'
#
loop_
_entity.id
_entity.type
_entity.pdbx_description
1 polymer ?
#
loop_
_entity_poly.entity_id
_entity_poly.type
_entity_poly.pdbx_seq_one_letter_code
_entity_poly.pdbx_strand_id
1 'polypeptide(L)'
;MLMRSKAHRQLSLAAVEQTVVPAVLTGQFSLAQARSKENGFTAPVAVALWASVSPEVDKRLSATTDPAVRLAPNEWKSGDILWLVEAVGDGRVVNALVKQLQSTVWKDRSVKMRVREEGSIRIKELPR
;
A
#
# COMPACT_ATOMS: atom_id res chain seq x y z
N MET A 1 7.83 -0.28 11.91
CA MET A 1 6.40 -0.55 11.64
C MET A 1 6.23 -1.81 10.82
N LEU A 2 6.82 -1.89 9.61
CA LEU A 2 6.81 -3.12 8.79
C LEU A 2 7.41 -4.33 9.54
N MET A 3 8.66 -4.22 10.02
CA MET A 3 9.33 -5.26 10.84
C MET A 3 8.63 -5.61 12.18
N ARG A 4 7.62 -4.84 12.59
CA ARG A 4 6.89 -5.05 13.86
C ARG A 4 5.53 -5.73 13.67
N SER A 5 4.99 -5.79 12.45
CA SER A 5 3.72 -6.47 12.17
C SER A 5 3.90 -7.99 12.06
N LYS A 6 2.91 -8.77 12.53
CA LYS A 6 2.96 -10.25 12.51
C LYS A 6 3.09 -10.82 11.08
N ALA A 7 2.55 -10.13 10.08
CA ALA A 7 2.60 -10.53 8.68
C ALA A 7 3.98 -10.31 8.02
N HIS A 8 4.77 -9.38 8.54
CA HIS A 8 6.05 -8.97 7.93
C HIS A 8 7.28 -9.31 8.78
N ARG A 9 7.09 -9.76 10.03
CA ARG A 9 8.18 -10.17 10.93
C ARG A 9 8.99 -11.36 10.38
N GLN A 10 8.40 -12.17 9.48
CA GLN A 10 9.04 -13.33 8.85
C GLN A 10 9.52 -13.05 7.42
N LEU A 11 9.27 -11.85 6.87
CA LEU A 11 9.81 -11.46 5.57
C LEU A 11 11.25 -10.98 5.75
N SER A 12 12.14 -11.37 4.83
CA SER A 12 13.50 -10.86 4.82
C SER A 12 13.48 -9.34 4.64
N LEU A 13 14.45 -8.64 5.24
CA LEU A 13 14.61 -7.20 5.08
C LEU A 13 14.63 -6.80 3.59
N ALA A 14 15.26 -7.62 2.75
CA ALA A 14 15.28 -7.46 1.30
C ALA A 14 13.89 -7.45 0.65
N ALA A 15 12.95 -8.28 1.12
CA ALA A 15 11.58 -8.30 0.57
C ALA A 15 10.80 -7.04 0.93
N VAL A 16 11.07 -6.45 2.10
CA VAL A 16 10.48 -5.17 2.51
C VAL A 16 11.09 -4.03 1.68
N GLU A 17 12.40 -4.02 1.50
CA GLU A 17 13.11 -3.01 0.69
C GLU A 17 12.63 -2.97 -0.75
N GLN A 18 12.41 -4.13 -1.38
CA GLN A 18 11.94 -4.23 -2.77
C GLN A 18 10.58 -3.55 -3.01
N THR A 19 9.74 -3.44 -1.98
CA THR A 19 8.44 -2.77 -2.07
C THR A 19 8.53 -1.31 -1.62
N VAL A 20 9.25 -1.04 -0.54
CA VAL A 20 9.30 0.32 0.05
C VAL A 20 10.14 1.26 -0.80
N VAL A 21 11.29 0.82 -1.31
CA VAL A 21 12.22 1.70 -2.04
C VAL A 21 11.57 2.30 -3.30
N PRO A 22 10.92 1.53 -4.19
CA PRO A 22 10.27 2.12 -5.36
C PRO A 22 9.11 3.03 -5.00
N ALA A 23 8.34 2.72 -3.94
CA ALA A 23 7.27 3.58 -3.45
C ALA A 23 7.79 4.95 -3.04
N VAL A 24 8.90 4.99 -2.30
CA VAL A 24 9.53 6.23 -1.84
C VAL A 24 10.13 7.00 -3.01
N LEU A 25 10.87 6.34 -3.90
CA LEU A 25 11.48 6.97 -5.08
C LEU A 25 10.45 7.58 -6.03
N THR A 26 9.28 6.95 -6.16
CA THR A 26 8.20 7.44 -7.03
C THR A 26 7.27 8.44 -6.33
N GLY A 27 7.46 8.67 -5.02
CA GLY A 27 6.58 9.51 -4.20
C GLY A 27 5.19 8.92 -3.97
N GLN A 28 5.02 7.60 -4.15
CA GLN A 28 3.75 6.90 -4.06
C GLN A 28 3.55 6.22 -2.69
N PHE A 29 3.70 7.02 -1.64
CA PHE A 29 3.50 6.59 -0.26
C PHE A 29 2.85 7.68 0.58
N SER A 30 2.22 7.29 1.68
CA SER A 30 1.72 8.20 2.70
C SER A 30 1.96 7.62 4.08
N LEU A 31 2.33 8.48 5.03
CA LEU A 31 2.74 8.11 6.38
C LEU A 31 1.88 8.87 7.39
N ALA A 32 1.15 8.13 8.22
CA ALA A 32 0.50 8.68 9.41
C ALA A 32 1.48 8.65 10.58
N GLN A 33 1.61 9.76 11.29
CA GLN A 33 2.45 9.89 12.47
C GLN A 33 1.60 10.26 13.68
N ALA A 34 1.92 9.71 14.84
CA ALA A 34 1.30 10.08 16.11
C ALA A 34 2.36 10.67 17.03
N ARG A 35 2.01 11.77 17.69
CA ARG A 35 2.83 12.39 18.71
C ARG A 35 2.41 11.88 20.09
N SER A 36 3.34 11.31 20.82
CA SER A 36 3.14 10.94 22.22
C SER A 36 2.92 12.20 23.05
N LYS A 37 1.86 12.20 23.85
CA LYS A 37 1.53 13.31 24.76
C LYS A 37 2.47 13.36 25.98
N GLU A 38 3.10 12.25 26.35
CA GLU A 38 3.95 12.16 27.55
C GLU A 38 5.37 12.69 27.32
N ASN A 39 5.96 12.46 26.16
CA ASN A 39 7.37 12.79 25.89
C ASN A 39 7.57 13.57 24.58
N GLY A 40 6.49 13.95 23.89
CA GLY A 40 6.54 14.70 22.64
C GLY A 40 7.10 13.94 21.44
N PHE A 41 7.46 12.66 21.59
CA PHE A 41 8.06 11.83 20.55
C PHE A 41 7.04 11.55 19.43
N THR A 42 7.46 11.71 18.18
CA THR A 42 6.61 11.43 17.01
C THR A 42 7.01 10.11 16.40
N ALA A 43 6.09 9.15 16.38
CA ALA A 43 6.29 7.82 15.82
C ALA A 43 5.39 7.60 14.61
N PRO A 44 5.87 6.91 13.55
CA PRO A 44 5.00 6.46 12.48
C PRO A 44 4.03 5.40 13.01
N VAL A 45 2.73 5.57 12.74
CA VAL A 45 1.66 4.70 13.23
C VAL A 45 0.91 3.95 12.13
N ALA A 46 0.95 4.47 10.90
CA ALA A 46 0.48 3.76 9.72
C ALA A 46 1.22 4.23 8.46
N VAL A 47 1.31 3.35 7.46
CA VAL A 47 1.84 3.66 6.13
C VAL A 47 0.95 3.05 5.07
N ALA A 48 0.75 3.74 3.96
CA ALA A 48 0.09 3.24 2.77
C ALA A 48 1.02 3.45 1.56
N LEU A 49 1.23 2.40 0.76
CA LEU A 49 2.04 2.41 -0.46
C LEU A 49 1.14 2.06 -1.64
N TRP A 50 1.25 2.81 -2.73
CA TRP A 50 0.52 2.51 -3.96
C TRP A 50 1.42 2.57 -5.18
N ALA A 51 0.92 2.04 -6.29
CA ALA A 51 1.55 2.14 -7.60
C ALA A 51 0.53 2.66 -8.62
N SER A 52 1.02 3.37 -9.63
CA SER A 52 0.29 3.78 -10.82
C SER A 52 0.83 2.97 -12.01
N VAL A 53 0.05 1.99 -12.46
CA VAL A 53 0.53 0.94 -13.38
C VAL A 53 -0.13 1.03 -14.74
N SER A 54 0.55 0.48 -15.76
CA SER A 54 0.00 0.36 -17.11
C SER A 54 -1.12 -0.70 -17.18
N PRO A 55 -1.97 -0.67 -18.23
CA PRO A 55 -2.99 -1.70 -18.45
C PRO A 55 -2.43 -3.13 -18.56
N GLU A 56 -1.21 -3.29 -19.09
CA GLU A 56 -0.54 -4.59 -19.18
C GLU A 56 -0.20 -5.14 -17.79
N VAL A 57 0.37 -4.30 -16.93
CA VAL A 57 0.70 -4.65 -15.55
C VAL A 57 -0.57 -4.91 -14.74
N ASP A 58 -1.61 -4.08 -14.91
CA ASP A 58 -2.92 -4.29 -14.28
C ASP A 58 -3.53 -5.65 -14.65
N LYS A 59 -3.46 -6.05 -15.92
CA LYS A 59 -3.96 -7.35 -16.38
C LYS A 59 -3.19 -8.50 -15.72
N ARG A 60 -1.85 -8.39 -15.64
CA ARG A 60 -1.00 -9.39 -14.98
C ARG A 60 -1.32 -9.50 -13.49
N LEU A 61 -1.43 -8.36 -12.80
CA LEU A 61 -1.82 -8.32 -11.39
C LEU A 61 -3.23 -8.87 -11.17
N SER A 62 -4.16 -8.58 -12.09
CA SER A 62 -5.54 -9.05 -11.98
C SER A 62 -5.70 -10.56 -12.19
N ALA A 63 -4.85 -11.16 -13.04
CA ALA A 63 -4.86 -12.60 -13.32
C ALA A 63 -4.17 -13.45 -12.22
N THR A 64 -3.37 -12.81 -11.35
CA THR A 64 -2.56 -13.51 -10.35
C THR A 64 -3.29 -13.59 -9.00
N THR A 65 -3.28 -14.77 -8.38
CA THR A 65 -3.86 -15.01 -7.03
C THR A 65 -2.83 -14.90 -5.90
N ASP A 66 -1.59 -14.47 -6.19
CA ASP A 66 -0.57 -14.20 -5.18
C ASP A 66 -1.09 -13.13 -4.20
N PRO A 67 -1.08 -13.40 -2.87
CA PRO A 67 -1.44 -12.39 -1.88
C PRO A 67 -0.60 -11.12 -1.95
N ALA A 68 0.67 -11.21 -2.39
CA ALA A 68 1.56 -10.06 -2.51
C ALA A 68 1.45 -9.39 -3.89
N VAL A 69 1.30 -8.07 -3.91
CA VAL A 69 1.42 -7.27 -5.14
C VAL A 69 2.89 -7.11 -5.48
N ARG A 70 3.38 -7.90 -6.44
CA ARG A 70 4.78 -7.89 -6.89
C ARG A 70 4.94 -7.06 -8.16
N LEU A 71 5.71 -5.97 -8.02
CA LEU A 71 6.00 -5.02 -9.08
C LEU A 71 7.53 -4.84 -9.18
N ALA A 72 8.03 -4.83 -10.41
CA ALA A 72 9.39 -4.36 -10.68
C ALA A 72 9.47 -2.83 -10.49
N PRO A 73 10.62 -2.26 -10.12
CA PRO A 73 10.74 -0.83 -9.80
C PRO A 73 10.22 0.11 -10.89
N ASN A 74 10.43 -0.22 -12.17
CA ASN A 74 9.95 0.54 -13.32
C ASN A 74 8.44 0.45 -13.54
N GLU A 75 7.76 -0.55 -12.96
CA GLU A 75 6.31 -0.73 -13.09
C GLU A 75 5.53 0.17 -12.14
N TRP A 76 6.15 0.69 -11.08
CA TRP A 76 5.47 1.46 -10.04
C TRP A 76 4.80 2.74 -10.56
N LYS A 77 5.37 3.36 -11.60
CA LYS A 77 4.83 4.57 -12.23
C LYS A 77 4.78 4.39 -13.75
N SER A 78 4.18 3.29 -14.18
CA SER A 78 4.11 2.86 -15.60
C SER A 78 2.82 3.22 -16.31
N GLY A 79 1.83 3.77 -15.61
CA GLY A 79 0.55 4.21 -16.20
C GLY A 79 -0.36 4.87 -15.17
N ASP A 80 -1.67 4.84 -15.43
CA ASP A 80 -2.65 5.62 -14.65
C ASP A 80 -3.55 4.76 -13.72
N ILE A 81 -3.44 3.43 -13.77
CA ILE A 81 -4.28 2.54 -12.97
C ILE A 81 -3.68 2.43 -11.57
N LEU A 82 -4.44 2.84 -10.54
CA LEU A 82 -3.96 2.81 -9.17
C LEU A 82 -4.14 1.44 -8.51
N TRP A 83 -3.07 0.96 -7.90
CA TRP A 83 -3.06 -0.23 -7.06
C TRP A 83 -2.55 0.10 -5.66
N LEU A 84 -3.34 -0.20 -4.63
CA LEU A 84 -2.88 -0.22 -3.25
C LEU A 84 -2.03 -1.47 -3.05
N VAL A 85 -0.72 -1.27 -2.90
CA VAL A 85 0.28 -2.34 -2.81
C VAL A 85 0.37 -2.87 -1.38
N GLU A 86 0.43 -1.96 -0.41
CA GLU A 86 0.59 -2.31 1.00
C GLU A 86 -0.01 -1.22 1.91
N ALA A 87 -0.62 -1.62 3.02
CA ALA A 87 -1.13 -0.71 4.03
C ALA A 87 -0.98 -1.33 5.42
N VAL A 88 -0.08 -0.77 6.23
CA VAL A 88 0.31 -1.35 7.52
C VAL A 88 0.20 -0.31 8.63
N GLY A 89 -0.44 -0.69 9.73
CA GLY A 89 -0.59 0.14 10.92
C GLY A 89 -1.75 -0.32 11.79
N ASP A 90 -2.17 0.53 12.73
CA ASP A 90 -3.45 0.36 13.41
C ASP A 90 -4.60 0.47 12.39
N GLY A 91 -5.55 -0.46 12.43
CA GLY A 91 -6.61 -0.54 11.42
C GLY A 91 -7.49 0.71 11.32
N ARG A 92 -7.72 1.43 12.42
CA ARG A 92 -8.48 2.69 12.40
C ARG A 92 -7.69 3.80 11.73
N VAL A 93 -6.39 3.87 12.03
CA VAL A 93 -5.47 4.86 11.43
C VAL A 93 -5.26 4.58 9.94
N VAL A 94 -5.09 3.32 9.56
CA VAL A 94 -5.00 2.92 8.14
C VAL A 94 -6.25 3.31 7.39
N ASN A 95 -7.44 3.04 7.94
CA ASN A 95 -8.71 3.44 7.31
C ASN A 95 -8.80 4.96 7.12
N ALA A 96 -8.45 5.74 8.16
CA ALA A 96 -8.41 7.20 8.05
C ALA A 96 -7.42 7.68 6.98
N LEU A 97 -6.23 7.06 6.92
CA LEU A 97 -5.20 7.39 5.92
C LEU A 97 -5.66 7.08 4.49
N VAL A 98 -6.30 5.92 4.28
CA VAL A 98 -6.86 5.52 2.98
C VAL A 98 -7.99 6.48 2.55
N LYS A 99 -8.89 6.85 3.47
CA LYS A 99 -9.94 7.84 3.19
C LYS A 99 -9.37 9.21 2.82
N GLN A 100 -8.32 9.65 3.51
CA GLN A 100 -7.63 10.89 3.17
C GLN A 100 -7.00 10.81 1.77
N LEU A 101 -6.43 9.66 1.39
CA LEU A 101 -5.87 9.47 0.06
C LEU A 101 -6.95 9.51 -1.03
N GLN A 102 -8.13 8.91 -0.78
CA GLN A 102 -9.29 9.00 -1.70
C GLN A 102 -9.74 10.46 -1.94
N SER A 103 -9.72 11.31 -0.92
CA SER A 103 -10.14 12.71 -1.06
C SER A 103 -9.05 13.66 -1.60
N THR A 104 -7.80 13.21 -1.69
CA THR A 104 -6.65 14.04 -2.07
C THR A 104 -5.94 13.48 -3.29
N VAL A 105 -5.00 12.56 -3.09
CA VAL A 105 -4.11 12.04 -4.14
C VAL A 105 -4.86 11.18 -5.15
N TRP A 106 -5.83 10.38 -4.71
CA TRP A 106 -6.60 9.47 -5.55
C TRP A 106 -7.95 10.04 -5.96
N LYS A 107 -8.16 11.36 -5.79
CA LYS A 107 -9.40 12.02 -6.16
C LYS A 107 -9.79 11.68 -7.60
N ASP A 108 -11.07 11.34 -7.78
CA ASP A 108 -11.69 10.98 -9.06
C ASP A 108 -11.12 9.69 -9.71
N ARG A 109 -10.31 8.90 -8.99
CA ARG A 109 -9.69 7.66 -9.48
C ARG A 109 -10.12 6.47 -8.61
N SER A 110 -10.44 5.35 -9.24
CA SER A 110 -10.60 4.08 -8.52
C SER A 110 -9.24 3.49 -8.16
N VAL A 111 -9.17 2.82 -7.02
CA VAL A 111 -7.96 2.15 -6.55
C VAL A 111 -8.23 0.67 -6.37
N LYS A 112 -7.48 -0.18 -7.06
CA LYS A 112 -7.56 -1.63 -6.90
C LYS A 112 -6.75 -2.06 -5.68
N MET A 113 -7.27 -3.01 -4.92
CA MET A 113 -6.55 -3.61 -3.80
C MET A 113 -6.86 -5.10 -3.69
N ARG A 114 -5.91 -5.88 -3.19
CA ARG A 114 -6.15 -7.29 -2.85
C ARG A 114 -6.65 -7.41 -1.43
N VAL A 115 -7.72 -8.19 -1.26
CA VAL A 115 -8.28 -8.53 0.05
C VAL A 115 -8.34 -10.04 0.16
N ARG A 116 -7.85 -10.55 1.29
CA ARG A 116 -8.03 -11.95 1.66
C ARG A 116 -9.39 -12.12 2.31
N GLU A 117 -10.28 -12.86 1.68
CA GLU A 117 -11.64 -13.14 2.14
C GLU A 117 -11.85 -14.66 2.09
N GLU A 118 -12.14 -15.27 3.25
CA GLU A 118 -12.43 -16.71 3.37
C GLU A 118 -11.37 -17.64 2.73
N GLY A 119 -10.09 -17.27 2.85
CA GLY A 119 -8.97 -18.03 2.27
C GLY A 119 -8.72 -17.81 0.78
N SER A 120 -9.58 -17.06 0.09
CA SER A 120 -9.39 -16.65 -1.30
C SER A 120 -8.88 -15.22 -1.41
N ILE A 121 -8.04 -14.95 -2.41
CA ILE A 121 -7.61 -13.59 -2.74
C ILE A 121 -8.59 -13.02 -3.76
N ARG A 122 -9.22 -11.90 -3.41
CA ARG A 122 -10.11 -11.14 -4.30
C ARG A 122 -9.57 -9.74 -4.51
N ILE A 123 -9.84 -9.19 -5.68
CA ILE A 123 -9.57 -7.79 -5.98
C ILE A 123 -10.82 -7.01 -5.64
N LYS A 124 -10.66 -5.98 -4.81
CA LYS A 124 -11.70 -4.99 -4.51
C LYS A 124 -11.28 -3.65 -5.09
N GLU A 125 -12.24 -2.92 -5.62
CA GLU A 125 -12.03 -1.55 -6.06
C GLU A 125 -12.55 -0.60 -4.99
N LEU A 126 -11.69 0.28 -4.51
CA LEU A 126 -12.09 1.40 -3.69
C LEU A 126 -12.78 2.43 -4.60
N PRO A 127 -13.97 2.92 -4.22
CA PRO A 127 -14.69 3.88 -5.02
C PRO A 127 -13.91 5.21 -5.11
N ARG A 128 -14.13 5.91 -6.22
CA ARG A 128 -13.71 7.30 -6.43
C ARG A 128 -14.44 8.26 -5.50
#